data_AF-A0A013S8Y0-F1
#
_entry.id   AF-A0A013S8Y0-F1
#
_cell.length_a   1.000
_cell.length_b   1.000
_cell.length_c   1.000
_cell.angle_alpha   90.00
_cell.angle_beta   90.00
_cell.angle_gamma   90.00
#
_symmetry.space_group_name_H-M   'P 1'
#
loop_
_entity.id
_entity.type
_entity.pdbx_description
1 polymer ?
#
loop_
_entity_poly.entity_id
_entity_poly.type
_entity_poly.pdbx_seq_one_letter_code
_entity_poly.pdbx_strand_id
1 'polypeptide(L)'
;MTGTIDDPTATVVVTVDGVDYPATNNGDGTWTLADNTLPVLADGPHTVSVTATDVAGNVSTPVTGTVTVDATAPSLAISADDLALAAGETANISFTFSEAGAGFDASD
;
A
#
# COMPACT_ATOMS: atom_id res chain seq x y z
N MET A 1 -5.04 -7.77 8.57
CA MET A 1 -5.21 -8.75 7.48
C MET A 1 -5.86 -10.00 8.03
N THR A 2 -6.70 -10.66 7.24
CA THR A 2 -7.41 -11.89 7.61
C THR A 2 -7.34 -12.92 6.48
N GLY A 3 -7.62 -14.18 6.81
CA GLY A 3 -7.79 -15.27 5.85
C GLY A 3 -8.37 -16.50 6.53
N THR A 4 -8.46 -17.62 5.81
CA THR A 4 -8.96 -18.90 6.33
C THR A 4 -7.82 -19.87 6.64
N ILE A 5 -8.02 -20.75 7.62
CA ILE A 5 -7.11 -21.83 8.00
C ILE A 5 -7.93 -23.07 8.40
N ASP A 6 -7.49 -24.26 8.01
CA ASP A 6 -8.23 -25.52 8.23
C ASP A 6 -7.73 -26.33 9.44
N ASP A 7 -6.52 -26.05 9.94
CA ASP A 7 -5.99 -26.56 11.20
C ASP A 7 -6.13 -25.50 12.32
N PRO A 8 -7.00 -25.72 13.33
CA PRO A 8 -7.23 -24.76 14.41
C PRO A 8 -6.06 -24.64 15.40
N THR A 9 -5.04 -25.51 15.28
CA THR A 9 -3.87 -25.54 16.17
C THR A 9 -2.57 -25.11 15.49
N ALA A 10 -2.60 -24.87 14.18
CA ALA A 10 -1.43 -24.44 13.42
C ALA A 10 -1.01 -23.01 13.79
N THR A 11 0.29 -22.73 13.70
CA THR A 11 0.85 -21.38 13.80
C THR A 11 0.86 -20.70 12.44
N VAL A 12 0.44 -19.44 12.37
CA VAL A 12 0.39 -18.66 11.12
C VAL A 12 1.49 -17.62 11.11
N VAL A 13 2.21 -17.53 9.99
CA VAL A 13 3.20 -16.48 9.72
C VAL A 13 2.82 -15.75 8.45
N VAL A 14 2.79 -14.42 8.53
CA VAL A 14 2.65 -13.50 7.41
C VAL A 14 4.02 -12.92 7.13
N THR A 15 4.57 -13.12 5.95
CA THR A 15 5.85 -12.55 5.53
C THR A 15 5.59 -11.37 4.59
N VAL A 16 6.14 -10.18 4.90
CA VAL A 16 6.08 -9.00 4.04
C VAL A 16 7.51 -8.59 3.68
N ASP A 17 7.84 -8.61 2.38
CA ASP A 17 9.19 -8.34 1.85
C ASP A 17 10.31 -9.13 2.55
N GLY A 18 10.02 -10.38 2.92
CA GLY A 18 10.97 -11.26 3.61
C GLY A 18 11.06 -11.06 5.13
N VAL A 19 10.27 -10.15 5.70
CA VAL A 19 10.14 -9.98 7.15
C VAL A 19 8.94 -10.74 7.67
N ASP A 20 9.14 -11.60 8.67
CA ASP A 20 8.10 -12.43 9.25
C ASP A 20 7.33 -11.71 10.37
N TYR A 21 6.01 -11.79 10.29
CA TYR A 21 5.07 -11.27 11.27
C TYR A 21 4.17 -12.41 11.76
N PRO A 22 4.28 -12.79 13.05
CA PRO A 22 3.39 -13.78 13.64
C PRO A 22 1.93 -13.33 13.58
N ALA A 23 1.04 -14.23 13.19
CA ALA A 23 -0.40 -14.01 13.19
C ALA A 23 -1.10 -14.98 14.16
N THR A 24 -2.26 -14.56 14.65
CA THR A 24 -3.11 -15.35 15.55
C THR A 24 -4.01 -16.27 14.73
N ASN A 25 -3.92 -17.57 14.96
CA ASN A 25 -4.96 -18.51 14.55
C ASN A 25 -6.12 -18.43 15.56
N ASN A 26 -7.31 -18.08 15.07
CA ASN A 26 -8.47 -17.85 15.93
C ASN A 26 -9.17 -19.16 16.34
N GLY A 27 -8.81 -20.29 15.71
CA GLY A 27 -9.40 -21.61 15.99
C GLY A 27 -10.81 -21.82 15.43
N ASP A 28 -11.40 -20.80 14.80
CA ASP A 28 -12.72 -20.83 14.14
C ASP A 28 -12.62 -20.97 12.61
N GLY A 29 -11.43 -21.35 12.13
CA GLY A 29 -11.10 -21.42 10.72
C GLY A 29 -10.62 -20.10 10.13
N THR A 30 -10.37 -19.08 10.94
CA THR A 30 -9.80 -17.80 10.51
C THR A 30 -8.48 -17.47 11.23
N TRP A 31 -7.72 -16.55 10.64
CA TRP A 31 -6.54 -15.98 11.28
C TRP A 31 -6.54 -14.44 11.19
N THR A 32 -5.84 -13.79 12.12
CA THR A 32 -5.68 -12.33 12.18
C THR A 32 -4.23 -11.94 12.43
N LEU A 33 -3.74 -10.94 11.72
CA LEU A 33 -2.47 -10.29 12.06
C LEU A 33 -2.68 -9.42 13.32
N ALA A 34 -1.73 -9.46 14.27
CA ALA A 34 -1.81 -8.70 15.53
C ALA A 34 -2.11 -7.22 15.28
N ASP A 35 -3.08 -6.70 16.04
CA ASP A 35 -3.61 -5.32 15.95
C ASP A 35 -4.07 -4.89 14.54
N ASN A 36 -4.13 -5.80 13.57
CA ASN A 36 -4.28 -5.51 12.14
C ASN A 36 -3.29 -4.45 11.61
N THR A 37 -2.13 -4.30 12.24
CA THR A 37 -1.12 -3.30 11.83
C THR A 37 0.15 -3.96 11.32
N LEU A 38 0.77 -3.29 10.36
CA LEU A 38 2.16 -3.50 9.97
C LEU A 38 2.92 -2.21 10.31
N PRO A 39 4.27 -2.27 10.45
CA PRO A 39 5.09 -1.08 10.42
C PRO A 39 4.79 -0.24 9.16
N VAL A 40 5.15 1.05 9.20
CA VAL A 40 5.07 1.89 8.00
C VAL A 40 5.94 1.27 6.92
N LEU A 41 5.31 0.94 5.79
CA LEU A 41 5.96 0.48 4.58
C LEU A 41 6.24 1.70 3.68
N ALA A 42 7.33 1.64 2.93
CA ALA A 42 7.64 2.67 1.93
C ALA A 42 6.64 2.60 0.76
N ASP A 43 6.51 3.66 -0.02
CA ASP A 43 5.68 3.60 -1.23
C ASP A 43 6.25 2.60 -2.24
N GLY A 44 5.34 1.91 -2.94
CA GLY A 44 5.66 0.92 -3.95
C GLY A 44 5.02 -0.45 -3.69
N PRO A 45 5.37 -1.44 -4.53
CA PRO A 45 4.84 -2.79 -4.41
C PRO A 45 5.56 -3.57 -3.30
N HIS A 46 4.76 -4.24 -2.47
CA HIS A 46 5.19 -5.17 -1.43
C HIS A 46 4.70 -6.57 -1.72
N THR A 47 5.57 -7.56 -1.55
CA THR A 47 5.19 -8.96 -1.68
C THR A 47 4.78 -9.50 -0.32
N VAL A 48 3.59 -10.09 -0.26
CA VAL A 48 3.06 -10.73 0.94
C VAL A 48 2.96 -12.23 0.72
N SER A 49 3.39 -13.01 1.70
CA SER A 49 3.22 -14.46 1.73
C SER A 49 2.64 -14.90 3.06
N VAL A 50 1.83 -15.96 3.06
CA VAL A 50 1.26 -16.54 4.29
C VAL A 50 1.52 -18.04 4.29
N THR A 51 2.02 -18.53 5.41
CA THR A 51 2.25 -19.96 5.67
C THR A 51 1.67 -20.37 7.02
N ALA A 52 1.16 -21.60 7.09
CA ALA A 52 0.74 -22.25 8.32
C ALA A 52 1.66 -23.44 8.62
N THR A 53 1.99 -23.66 9.89
CA THR A 53 2.76 -24.83 10.35
C THR A 53 1.95 -25.58 11.40
N ASP A 54 1.70 -26.88 11.18
CA ASP A 54 0.99 -27.72 12.15
C ASP A 54 1.88 -28.13 13.34
N VAL A 55 1.28 -28.78 14.35
CA VAL A 55 2.01 -29.22 15.56
C VAL A 55 3.06 -30.31 15.27
N ALA A 56 2.94 -31.02 14.15
CA ALA A 56 3.89 -32.03 13.70
C ALA A 56 5.07 -31.42 12.91
N GLY A 57 5.00 -30.12 12.59
CA GLY A 57 6.01 -29.37 11.84
C GLY A 57 5.81 -29.38 10.32
N ASN A 58 4.67 -29.83 9.80
CA ASN A 58 4.37 -29.72 8.37
C ASN A 58 4.01 -28.27 8.03
N VAL A 59 4.65 -27.73 6.98
CA VAL A 59 4.44 -26.35 6.52
C VAL A 59 3.58 -26.35 5.26
N SER A 60 2.57 -25.47 5.21
CA SER A 60 1.73 -25.30 4.03
C SER A 60 2.51 -24.75 2.84
N THR A 61 1.99 -24.97 1.62
CA THR A 61 2.43 -24.19 0.47
C THR A 61 2.13 -22.70 0.72
N PRO A 62 3.06 -21.77 0.43
CA PRO A 62 2.81 -20.36 0.68
C PRO A 62 1.71 -19.81 -0.23
N VAL A 63 0.79 -19.04 0.35
CA VAL A 63 -0.17 -18.23 -0.41
C VAL A 63 0.42 -16.83 -0.58
N THR A 64 0.56 -16.36 -1.82
CA THR A 64 1.23 -15.09 -2.12
C THR A 64 0.30 -14.05 -2.71
N GLY A 65 0.53 -12.78 -2.40
CA GLY A 65 -0.13 -11.63 -3.01
C GLY A 65 0.81 -10.43 -3.10
N THR A 66 0.38 -9.41 -3.82
CA THR A 66 1.08 -8.11 -3.89
C THR A 66 0.16 -7.01 -3.41
N VAL A 67 0.72 -6.07 -2.66
CA VAL A 67 0.04 -4.87 -2.18
C VAL A 67 0.88 -3.67 -2.58
N THR A 68 0.28 -2.65 -3.18
CA THR A 68 0.97 -1.40 -3.46
C THR A 68 0.61 -0.37 -2.40
N VAL A 69 1.62 0.20 -1.75
CA VAL A 69 1.46 1.32 -0.83
C VAL A 69 1.71 2.61 -1.59
N ASP A 70 0.82 3.58 -1.40
CA ASP A 70 0.96 4.93 -1.90
C ASP A 70 0.47 5.89 -0.81
N ALA A 71 1.44 6.47 -0.09
CA ALA A 71 1.24 7.43 0.97
C ALA A 71 1.79 8.81 0.61
N THR A 72 2.35 8.98 -0.60
CA THR A 72 2.79 10.27 -1.11
C THR A 72 1.56 11.13 -1.39
N ALA A 73 1.49 12.29 -0.74
CA ALA A 73 0.39 13.21 -0.97
C ALA A 73 0.53 13.93 -2.33
N PRO A 74 -0.59 14.23 -3.02
CA PRO A 74 -0.56 15.06 -4.22
C PRO A 74 -0.01 16.45 -3.90
N SER A 75 0.74 17.00 -4.86
CA SER A 75 1.19 18.38 -4.83
C SER A 75 0.84 19.10 -6.14
N LEU A 76 0.68 20.41 -6.04
CA LEU A 76 0.45 21.32 -7.16
C LEU A 76 1.51 22.42 -7.11
N ALA A 77 2.19 22.62 -8.24
CA ALA A 77 3.04 23.77 -8.48
C ALA A 77 2.35 24.73 -9.45
N ILE A 78 2.45 26.03 -9.16
CA ILE A 78 1.95 27.11 -10.01
C ILE A 78 3.14 27.97 -10.42
N SER A 79 3.29 28.24 -11.71
CA SER A 79 4.34 29.12 -12.24
C SER A 79 3.77 30.07 -13.28
N ALA A 80 4.39 31.24 -13.41
CA ALA A 80 4.17 32.15 -14.53
C ALA A 80 5.45 32.26 -15.36
N ASP A 81 5.33 32.39 -16.67
CA ASP A 81 6.47 32.65 -17.55
C ASP A 81 6.98 34.10 -17.47
N ASP A 82 6.15 35.02 -16.97
CA ASP A 82 6.52 36.38 -16.62
C ASP A 82 5.92 36.81 -15.26
N LEU A 83 6.78 37.37 -14.41
CA LEU A 83 6.41 37.87 -13.07
C LEU A 83 6.37 39.40 -12.99
N ALA A 84 6.72 40.11 -14.08
CA ALA A 84 6.88 41.55 -14.13
C ALA A 84 6.05 42.21 -15.25
N LEU A 85 4.77 41.86 -15.31
CA LEU A 85 3.84 42.33 -16.33
C LEU A 85 3.74 43.87 -16.42
N ALA A 86 3.90 44.40 -17.63
CA ALA A 86 3.57 45.77 -17.99
C ALA A 86 2.17 45.90 -18.61
N ALA A 87 1.70 47.14 -18.78
CA ALA A 87 0.39 47.41 -19.36
C ALA A 87 0.32 46.92 -20.83
N GLY A 88 -0.61 46.02 -21.10
CA GLY A 88 -0.82 45.44 -22.43
C GLY A 88 -0.08 44.12 -22.68
N GLU A 89 0.67 43.61 -21.70
CA GLU A 89 1.31 42.30 -21.76
C GLU A 89 0.39 41.19 -21.20
N THR A 90 0.69 39.95 -21.57
CA THR A 90 0.04 38.73 -21.08
C THR A 90 1.09 37.75 -20.58
N ALA A 91 0.83 37.04 -19.49
CA ALA A 91 1.63 35.93 -19.01
C ALA A 91 0.84 34.62 -19.10
N ASN A 92 1.54 33.52 -19.33
CA ASN A 92 0.98 32.19 -19.22
C ASN A 92 1.17 31.69 -17.79
N ILE A 93 0.07 31.24 -17.18
CA ILE A 93 0.09 30.55 -15.90
C ILE A 93 0.07 29.05 -16.16
N SER A 94 1.04 28.34 -15.60
CA SER A 94 1.15 26.88 -15.68
C SER A 94 0.85 26.25 -14.33
N PHE A 95 0.05 25.19 -14.35
CA PHE A 95 -0.26 24.35 -13.20
C PHE A 95 0.35 22.98 -13.45
N THR A 96 1.14 22.46 -12.50
CA THR A 96 1.77 21.15 -12.60
C THR A 96 1.43 20.32 -11.37
N PHE A 97 0.74 19.21 -11.59
CA PHE A 97 0.39 18.26 -10.52
C PHE A 97 1.45 17.15 -10.46
N SER A 98 1.82 16.69 -9.26
CA SER A 98 2.77 15.59 -9.09
C SER A 98 2.19 14.21 -9.42
N GLU A 99 0.87 14.12 -9.48
CA GLU A 99 0.10 12.94 -9.86
C GLU A 99 -1.11 13.36 -10.69
N ALA A 100 -1.76 12.41 -11.34
CA ALA A 100 -2.94 12.69 -12.14
C ALA A 100 -4.09 13.20 -11.25
N GLY A 101 -4.36 14.50 -11.31
CA GLY A 101 -5.54 15.08 -10.67
C GLY A 101 -6.81 14.51 -11.32
N ALA A 102 -7.76 14.05 -10.52
CA ALA A 102 -9.08 13.68 -11.03
C ALA A 102 -9.87 14.96 -11.39
N GLY A 103 -10.37 15.03 -12.63
CA GLY A 103 -11.35 16.05 -13.03
C GLY A 103 -10.80 17.40 -13.50
N PHE A 104 -9.55 17.46 -13.96
CA PHE A 104 -9.06 18.59 -14.75
C PHE A 104 -8.98 18.17 -16.22
N ASP A 105 -9.66 18.88 -17.11
CA ASP A 105 -9.51 18.71 -18.56
C ASP A 105 -9.19 20.03 -19.27
N ALA A 106 -8.97 19.96 -20.58
CA ALA A 106 -8.57 21.11 -21.40
C ALA A 106 -9.67 22.20 -21.54
N SER A 107 -10.83 22.00 -20.93
CA SER A 107 -11.95 22.94 -20.90
C SER A 107 -12.18 23.62 -19.55
N ASP A 108 -11.42 23.26 -18.51
CA ASP A 108 -11.34 24.01 -17.24
C ASP A 108 -10.51 25.30 -17.33
#